data_AF-A0A0A0BR47-F1
#
_entry.id   AF-A0A0A0BR47-F1
#
_cell.length_a   1.000
_cell.length_b   1.000
_cell.length_c   1.000
_cell.angle_alpha   90.00
_cell.angle_beta   90.00
_cell.angle_gamma   90.00
#
_symmetry.space_group_name_H-M   'P 1'
#
loop_
_entity.id
_entity.type
_entity.pdbx_description
1 polymer ?
#
loop_
_entity_poly.entity_id
_entity_poly.type
_entity_poly.pdbx_seq_one_letter_code
_entity_poly.pdbx_strand_id
1 'polypeptide(L)' 'MSLMTAPVLTFPATVHAVDESGRLRTWQVAEDAATGGFVVESAPGQITHPAVWMQATKERTVVTESEAVALVERLTRA' A
#
# COMPACT_ATOMS: atom_id res chain seq x y z
N MET A 1 7.08 31.06 7.87
CA MET A 1 5.85 30.35 7.46
C MET A 1 6.33 29.13 6.67
N SER A 2 6.65 28.04 7.37
CA SER A 2 7.23 26.85 6.73
C SER A 2 6.12 26.07 6.05
N LEU A 3 6.19 25.99 4.72
CA LEU A 3 5.42 25.04 3.93
C LEU A 3 5.90 23.64 4.35
N MET A 4 5.16 22.99 5.24
CA MET A 4 5.28 21.54 5.39
C MET A 4 4.68 20.95 4.11
N THR A 5 5.51 20.74 3.09
CA THR A 5 5.13 19.97 1.92
C THR A 5 4.83 18.56 2.41
N ALA A 6 3.54 18.22 2.55
CA ALA A 6 3.15 16.84 2.72
C ALA A 6 3.75 16.04 1.56
N PRO A 7 4.37 14.88 1.80
CA PRO A 7 4.85 14.05 0.70
C PRO A 7 3.65 13.74 -0.19
N VAL A 8 3.73 14.15 -1.46
CA VAL A 8 2.75 13.72 -2.47
C VAL A 8 2.97 12.23 -2.64
N LEU A 9 2.11 11.42 -2.01
CA LEU A 9 2.07 9.99 -2.26
C LEU A 9 1.66 9.79 -3.71
N THR A 10 2.56 9.22 -4.50
CA THR A 10 2.30 8.90 -5.90
C THR A 10 1.73 7.49 -5.96
N PHE A 11 0.53 7.36 -6.50
CA PHE A 11 -0.09 6.06 -6.76
C PHE A 11 0.11 5.65 -8.23
N PRO A 12 0.30 4.35 -8.52
CA PRO A 12 0.31 3.23 -7.58
C PRO A 12 1.60 3.17 -6.74
N ALA A 13 1.44 2.78 -5.47
CA ALA A 13 2.54 2.62 -4.52
C ALA A 13 2.74 1.14 -4.18
N THR A 14 3.99 0.68 -4.11
CA THR A 14 4.34 -0.64 -3.56
C THR A 14 5.16 -0.43 -2.29
N VAL A 15 4.76 -1.06 -1.20
CA VAL A 15 5.41 -0.93 0.11
C VAL A 15 5.73 -2.31 0.67
N HIS A 16 6.91 -2.46 1.25
CA HIS A 16 7.33 -3.64 2.01
C HIS A 16 7.55 -3.22 3.45
N ALA A 17 6.90 -3.90 4.38
CA ALA A 17 6.97 -3.60 5.81
C ALA A 17 6.61 -4.84 6.63
N VAL A 18 6.81 -4.74 7.94
CA VAL A 18 6.41 -5.75 8.90
C VAL A 18 4.98 -5.45 9.36
N ASP A 19 4.11 -6.45 9.33
CA ASP A 19 2.74 -6.34 9.83
C ASP A 19 2.67 -6.37 11.37
N GLU A 20 1.46 -6.19 11.92
CA GLU A 20 1.20 -6.19 13.36
C GLU A 20 1.52 -7.53 14.04
N SER A 21 1.63 -8.61 13.25
CA SER A 21 2.02 -9.95 13.73
C SER A 21 3.54 -10.18 13.65
N GLY A 22 4.33 -9.16 13.28
CA GLY A 22 5.78 -9.28 13.14
C GLY A 22 6.24 -9.96 11.86
N ARG A 23 5.37 -10.09 10.84
CA ARG A 23 5.69 -10.78 9.57
C ARG A 23 5.91 -9.79 8.44
N LEU A 24 6.94 -10.04 7.63
CA LEU A 24 7.12 -9.28 6.39
C LEU A 24 5.94 -9.51 5.44
N ARG A 25 5.44 -8.42 4.87
CA ARG A 25 4.33 -8.40 3.92
C ARG A 25 4.57 -7.31 2.88
N THR A 26 3.97 -7.49 1.71
CA THR A 26 4.01 -6.54 0.60
C THR A 26 2.62 -5.99 0.37
N TRP A 27 2.50 -4.68 0.23
CA TRP A 27 1.27 -3.96 -0.09
C TRP A 27 1.40 -3.28 -1.44
N GLN A 28 0.36 -3.35 -2.26
CA GLN A 28 0.17 -2.50 -3.43
C GLN A 28 -1.09 -1.66 -3.23
N VAL A 29 -0.95 -0.35 -3.41
CA VAL A 29 -2.04 0.60 -3.29
C VAL A 29 -2.20 1.31 -4.64
N ALA A 30 -3.39 1.27 -5.20
CA ALA A 30 -3.68 1.87 -6.50
C ALA A 30 -5.08 2.53 -6.50
N GLU A 31 -5.26 3.54 -7.34
CA GLU A 31 -6.58 4.13 -7.56
C GLU A 31 -7.53 3.12 -8.22
N ASP A 32 -8.76 3.05 -7.73
CA ASP A 32 -9.84 2.32 -8.37
C ASP A 32 -10.65 3.26 -9.25
N ALA A 33 -10.31 3.27 -10.54
CA ALA A 33 -11.01 4.11 -11.53
C ALA A 33 -12.51 3.78 -11.64
N ALA A 34 -12.97 2.59 -11.20
CA ALA A 34 -14.37 2.21 -11.26
C ALA A 34 -15.20 2.75 -10.10
N THR A 35 -14.60 2.93 -8.92
CA THR A 35 -15.32 3.33 -7.70
C THR A 35 -14.93 4.72 -7.19
N GLY A 36 -13.86 5.30 -7.73
CA GLY A 36 -13.30 6.57 -7.24
C GLY A 36 -12.59 6.45 -5.88
N GLY A 37 -12.36 5.22 -5.40
CA GLY A 37 -11.61 4.91 -4.18
C GLY A 37 -10.20 4.39 -4.47
N PHE A 38 -9.61 3.72 -3.49
CA PHE A 38 -8.29 3.08 -3.61
C PHE A 38 -8.40 1.59 -3.32
N VAL A 39 -7.78 0.77 -4.17
CA VAL A 39 -7.60 -0.65 -3.90
C VAL A 39 -6.28 -0.84 -3.15
N VAL A 40 -6.36 -1.52 -2.01
CA VAL A 40 -5.21 -2.03 -1.29
C VAL A 40 -5.19 -3.54 -1.44
N GLU A 41 -4.14 -4.05 -2.08
CA GLU A 41 -3.82 -5.47 -2.11
C GLU A 41 -2.62 -5.74 -1.21
N SER A 42 -2.61 -6.86 -0.49
CA SER A 42 -1.44 -7.28 0.25
C SER A 42 -1.20 -8.78 0.22
N ALA A 43 0.06 -9.20 0.29
CA ALA A 43 0.46 -10.59 0.28
C ALA A 43 1.67 -10.82 1.20
N PRO A 44 1.75 -11.98 1.87
CA PRO A 44 2.84 -12.31 2.78
C PRO A 44 4.19 -12.37 2.06
N GLY A 45 5.24 -11.96 2.76
CA GLY A 45 6.61 -11.90 2.26
C GLY A 45 6.97 -10.58 1.59
N GLN A 46 8.27 -10.41 1.35
CA GLN A 46 8.80 -9.30 0.57
C GLN A 46 8.85 -9.72 -0.91
N ILE A 47 7.90 -9.22 -1.71
CA ILE A 47 7.69 -9.62 -3.09
C ILE A 47 8.21 -8.52 -4.03
N THR A 48 9.40 -8.72 -4.60
CA THR A 48 10.04 -7.76 -5.51
C THR A 48 9.84 -8.09 -6.99
N HIS A 49 9.36 -9.30 -7.31
CA HIS A 49 9.15 -9.76 -8.69
C HIS A 49 7.68 -9.76 -9.09
N PRO A 50 7.31 -9.16 -10.24
CA PRO A 50 5.92 -9.12 -10.72
C PRO A 50 5.28 -10.50 -10.89
N ALA A 51 6.04 -11.48 -11.39
CA ALA A 51 5.54 -12.84 -11.56
C ALA A 51 5.12 -13.48 -10.23
N VAL A 52 5.89 -13.25 -9.16
CA VAL A 52 5.57 -13.73 -7.82
C VAL A 52 4.32 -13.02 -7.29
N TRP A 53 4.21 -11.71 -7.52
CA TRP A 53 3.01 -10.94 -7.15
C TRP A 53 1.74 -11.45 -7.84
N MET A 54 1.83 -11.79 -9.13
CA MET A 54 0.70 -12.32 -9.89
C MET A 54 0.21 -13.69 -9.39
N GLN A 55 1.09 -14.48 -8.77
CA GLN A 55 0.78 -15.82 -8.25
C GLN A 55 0.44 -15.84 -6.75
N ALA A 56 0.71 -14.75 -6.04
CA ALA A 56 0.48 -14.67 -4.60
C ALA A 56 -1.02 -14.69 -4.26
N THR A 57 -1.36 -15.33 -3.13
CA THR A 57 -2.69 -15.16 -2.52
C THR A 57 -2.75 -13.80 -1.87
N LYS A 58 -3.61 -12.93 -2.39
CA LYS A 58 -3.74 -11.54 -1.96
C LYS A 58 -4.99 -11.34 -1.12
N GLU A 59 -4.83 -10.60 -0.04
CA GLU A 59 -5.95 -9.96 0.64
C GLU A 59 -6.20 -8.61 -0.05
N ARG A 60 -7.47 -8.35 -0.41
CA ARG A 60 -7.88 -7.14 -1.12
C ARG A 60 -8.94 -6.41 -0.34
N THR A 61 -8.78 -5.10 -0.20
CA THR A 61 -9.82 -4.22 0.35
C THR A 61 -9.88 -2.92 -0.44
N VAL A 62 -11.04 -2.26 -0.43
CA VAL A 62 -11.25 -0.94 -1.02
C VAL A 62 -11.38 0.06 0.12
N VAL A 63 -10.63 1.16 0.04
CA VAL A 63 -10.57 2.21 1.05
C VAL A 63 -10.72 3.59 0.40
N THR A 64 -10.98 4.59 1.24
CA THR A 64 -10.95 6.00 0.83
C THR A 64 -9.51 6.49 0.62
N GLU A 65 -9.35 7.63 -0.03
CA GLU A 65 -8.03 8.26 -0.23
C GLU A 65 -7.30 8.51 1.10
N SER A 66 -7.98 9.06 2.09
CA SER A 66 -7.41 9.37 3.40
C SER A 66 -6.93 8.11 4.11
N GLU A 67 -7.65 7.00 3.99
CA GLU A 67 -7.24 5.71 4.55
C GLU A 67 -6.04 5.10 3.81
N ALA A 68 -6.00 5.21 2.48
CA ALA A 68 -4.86 4.78 1.67
C ALA A 68 -3.58 5.55 2.02
N VAL A 69 -3.68 6.88 2.14
CA VAL A 69 -2.58 7.76 2.57
C VAL A 69 -2.10 7.38 3.97
N ALA A 70 -3.01 7.28 4.94
CA ALA A 70 -2.68 6.91 6.31
C ALA A 70 -2.00 5.52 6.40
N LEU A 71 -2.44 4.57 5.56
CA LEU A 71 -1.81 3.25 5.48
C LEU A 71 -0.37 3.35 5.00
N VAL A 72 -0.11 4.03 3.89
CA VAL A 72 1.25 4.13 3.32
C VAL A 72 2.18 4.89 4.27
N GLU A 73 1.72 5.97 4.90
CA GLU A 73 2.50 6.70 5.89
C GLU A 73 2.85 5.82 7.10
N ARG A 74 1.91 5.00 7.58
CA ARG A 74 2.16 4.07 8.68
C ARG A 74 3.21 3.02 8.30
N LEU A 75 3.10 2.43 7.10
CA LEU A 75 4.00 1.36 6.65
C LEU A 75 5.42 1.86 6.33
N THR A 76 5.57 3.14 5.97
CA THR A 76 6.88 3.73 5.62
C THR A 76 7.64 4.34 6.81
N ARG A 77 6.97 4.49 7.96
CA ARG A 77 7.59 4.96 9.21
C ARG A 77 8.04 3.82 10.15
N ALA A 78 7.66 2.59 9.85
CA ALA A 78 8.00 1.39 10.63
C ALA A 78 9.36 0.81 10.17
#